data_AF-A0A2T0PUW2-F1
#
_entry.id   AF-A0A2T0PUW2-F1
#
_cell.length_a   1.000
_cell.length_b   1.000
_cell.length_c   1.000
_cell.angle_alpha   90.00
_cell.angle_beta   90.00
_cell.angle_gamma   90.00
#
_symmetry.space_group_name_H-M   'P 1'
#
loop_
_entity.id
_entity.type
_entity.pdbx_description
1 polymer ?
#
loop_
_entity_poly.entity_id
_entity_poly.type
_entity_poly.pdbx_seq_one_letter_code
_entity_poly.pdbx_strand_id
1 'polypeptide(L)'
;MSRPRLNWPDPQLREILGAIVARDRDFPLDNARFLDSLVDDVRAVTGRLYGATTYARLLRDLSAVTGVTRRPSTTTIQKAIARAQALAPIHVGQTGDANSAMPDTHMVRRSLEPVMRDAIAPLMAQMSARLATQMERLDTVREDTASPRTEPGLRLQLAEASLADAHARVGRLEQDNARLRRDLGQAEMRASIAETRIAGLLDELHQAITNAGSGSAALAKVADQLQGTERFLKAQNDAVRLQASSEAEALRRQVTQLRERIDHLLLENDQYRRMLATQRDARSQR
;
A
#
# COMPACT_ATOMS: atom_id res chain seq x y z
N MET A 1 -27.28 2.26 16.39
CA MET A 1 -26.04 1.49 16.21
C MET A 1 -25.40 1.88 14.89
N SER A 2 -24.64 2.97 14.88
CA SER A 2 -24.04 3.53 13.66
C SER A 2 -22.88 2.65 13.20
N ARG A 3 -23.01 2.01 12.04
CA ARG A 3 -21.92 1.23 11.42
C ARG A 3 -20.71 2.16 11.22
N PRO A 4 -19.49 1.71 11.57
CA PRO A 4 -18.28 2.54 11.41
C PRO A 4 -18.16 2.96 9.95
N ARG A 5 -17.93 4.27 9.75
CA ARG A 5 -17.61 4.81 8.43
C ARG A 5 -16.31 4.15 7.98
N LEU A 6 -16.33 3.60 6.77
CA LEU A 6 -15.17 2.98 6.16
C LEU A 6 -14.19 4.11 5.84
N ASN A 7 -13.29 4.41 6.78
CA ASN A 7 -12.24 5.41 6.61
C ASN A 7 -11.06 4.70 5.95
N TRP A 8 -10.86 4.93 4.65
CA TRP A 8 -9.62 4.50 4.00
C TRP A 8 -8.49 5.43 4.44
N PRO A 9 -7.31 4.91 4.78
CA PRO A 9 -6.15 5.74 5.03
C PRO A 9 -5.81 6.55 3.76
N ASP A 10 -5.47 7.83 3.93
CA ASP A 10 -5.17 8.79 2.86
C ASP A 10 -4.24 8.30 1.72
N PRO A 11 -3.21 7.45 1.95
CA PRO A 11 -2.44 6.88 0.84
C PRO A 11 -3.24 5.90 -0.02
N GLN A 12 -4.03 5.00 0.57
CA GLN A 12 -4.85 4.03 -0.16
C GLN A 12 -5.95 4.72 -0.96
N LEU A 13 -6.53 5.79 -0.41
CA LEU A 13 -7.55 6.57 -1.09
C LEU A 13 -6.97 7.28 -2.33
N ARG A 14 -5.75 7.81 -2.26
CA ARG A 14 -5.05 8.41 -3.42
C ARG A 14 -4.73 7.39 -4.50
N GLU A 15 -4.30 6.19 -4.12
CA GLU A 15 -3.98 5.11 -5.06
C GLU A 15 -5.23 4.60 -5.78
N ILE A 16 -6.32 4.38 -5.04
CA ILE A 16 -7.62 4.01 -5.60
C ILE A 16 -8.12 5.10 -6.56
N LEU A 17 -8.04 6.38 -6.17
CA LEU A 17 -8.42 7.52 -7.02
C LEU A 17 -7.65 7.54 -8.35
N GLY A 18 -6.33 7.32 -8.30
CA GLY A 18 -5.48 7.26 -9.49
C GLY A 18 -5.84 6.09 -10.41
N ALA A 19 -6.07 4.91 -9.83
CA ALA A 19 -6.48 3.72 -10.58
C ALA A 19 -7.81 3.96 -11.31
N ILE A 20 -8.78 4.59 -10.65
CA ILE A 20 -10.10 4.89 -11.25
C ILE A 20 -9.99 5.78 -12.48
N VAL A 21 -9.19 6.86 -12.43
CA VAL A 21 -9.01 7.76 -13.57
C VAL A 21 -8.33 7.04 -14.74
N ALA A 22 -7.35 6.18 -14.46
CA ALA A 22 -6.71 5.36 -15.47
C ALA A 22 -7.71 4.38 -16.11
N ARG A 23 -8.50 3.66 -15.31
CA ARG A 23 -9.51 2.71 -15.82
C ARG A 23 -10.67 3.36 -16.56
N ASP A 24 -11.06 4.57 -16.16
CA ASP A 24 -12.08 5.35 -16.88
C ASP A 24 -11.61 5.69 -18.30
N ARG A 25 -10.33 6.05 -18.46
CA ARG A 25 -9.68 6.28 -19.75
C ARG A 25 -9.54 5.02 -20.59
N ASP A 26 -9.20 3.89 -19.97
CA ASP A 26 -9.00 2.61 -20.67
C ASP A 26 -10.33 2.01 -21.17
N PHE A 27 -11.42 2.21 -20.43
CA PHE A 27 -12.72 1.59 -20.72
C PHE A 27 -13.87 2.60 -20.76
N PRO A 28 -13.85 3.63 -21.64
CA PRO A 28 -14.78 4.78 -21.59
C PRO A 28 -16.26 4.41 -21.71
N LEU A 29 -16.60 3.31 -22.39
CA LEU A 29 -17.98 2.89 -22.65
C LEU A 29 -18.36 1.55 -21.99
N ASP A 30 -17.38 0.78 -21.50
CA ASP A 30 -17.63 -0.55 -20.96
C ASP A 30 -17.65 -0.53 -19.43
N ASN A 31 -18.87 -0.44 -18.88
CA ASN A 31 -19.09 -0.44 -17.43
C ASN A 31 -18.77 -1.78 -16.78
N ALA A 32 -18.86 -2.90 -17.50
CA ALA A 32 -18.60 -4.22 -16.93
C ALA A 32 -17.08 -4.40 -16.74
N ARG A 33 -16.29 -4.11 -17.76
CA ARG A 33 -14.82 -4.17 -17.67
C ARG A 33 -14.24 -3.13 -16.72
N PHE A 34 -14.78 -1.91 -16.74
CA PHE A 34 -14.41 -0.88 -15.77
C PHE A 34 -14.61 -1.35 -14.32
N LEU A 35 -15.77 -1.96 -14.03
CA LEU A 35 -16.06 -2.44 -12.68
C LEU A 35 -15.22 -3.66 -12.30
N ASP A 36 -14.95 -4.57 -13.23
CA ASP A 36 -14.07 -5.73 -12.96
C ASP A 36 -12.67 -5.23 -12.58
N SER A 37 -12.09 -4.35 -13.39
CA SER A 37 -10.78 -3.76 -13.10
C SER A 37 -10.78 -2.93 -11.81
N LEU A 38 -11.83 -2.15 -11.54
CA LEU A 38 -11.95 -1.38 -10.29
C LEU A 38 -12.01 -2.27 -9.05
N VAL A 39 -12.78 -3.36 -9.13
CA VAL A 39 -12.91 -4.31 -8.01
C VAL A 39 -11.57 -4.99 -7.75
N ASP A 40 -10.84 -5.36 -8.80
CA ASP A 40 -9.50 -5.94 -8.70
C ASP A 40 -8.48 -4.94 -8.15
N ASP A 41 -8.47 -3.68 -8.62
CA ASP A 41 -7.58 -2.63 -8.13
C ASP A 41 -7.84 -2.32 -6.64
N VAL A 42 -9.12 -2.20 -6.24
CA VAL A 42 -9.48 -2.01 -4.81
C VAL A 42 -9.06 -3.21 -3.97
N ARG A 43 -9.20 -4.43 -4.49
CA ARG A 43 -8.75 -5.65 -3.81
C ARG A 43 -7.24 -5.69 -3.67
N ALA A 44 -6.48 -5.24 -4.68
CA ALA A 44 -5.03 -5.16 -4.64
C ALA A 44 -4.56 -4.18 -3.56
N VAL A 45 -5.18 -2.99 -3.48
CA VAL A 45 -4.79 -1.93 -2.52
C VAL A 45 -5.22 -2.26 -1.08
N THR A 46 -6.40 -2.84 -0.90
CA THR A 46 -6.98 -3.05 0.46
C THR A 46 -6.85 -4.48 0.98
N GLY A 47 -6.50 -5.44 0.12
CA GLY A 47 -6.49 -6.87 0.42
C GLY A 47 -7.87 -7.46 0.70
N ARG A 48 -8.96 -6.70 0.51
CA ARG A 48 -10.33 -7.10 0.86
C ARG A 48 -11.28 -6.83 -0.28
N LEU A 49 -12.28 -7.71 -0.40
CA LEU A 49 -13.40 -7.51 -1.30
C LEU A 49 -14.58 -6.90 -0.52
N TYR A 50 -15.12 -5.80 -1.02
CA TYR A 50 -16.23 -5.11 -0.36
C TYR A 50 -17.60 -5.45 -0.98
N GLY A 51 -18.67 -5.11 -0.27
CA GLY A 51 -20.03 -5.28 -0.77
C GLY A 51 -20.42 -4.21 -1.80
N ALA A 52 -21.48 -4.48 -2.58
CA ALA A 52 -21.97 -3.59 -3.64
C ALA A 52 -22.32 -2.17 -3.13
N THR A 53 -22.76 -2.05 -1.88
CA THR A 53 -23.08 -0.75 -1.24
C THR A 53 -21.84 0.11 -1.00
N THR A 54 -20.70 -0.50 -0.69
CA THR A 54 -19.42 0.21 -0.51
C THR A 54 -18.90 0.71 -1.84
N TYR A 55 -18.93 -0.11 -2.89
CA TYR A 55 -18.54 0.30 -4.24
C TYR A 55 -19.48 1.36 -4.83
N ALA A 56 -20.79 1.27 -4.57
CA ALA A 56 -21.75 2.29 -5.00
C ALA A 56 -21.53 3.65 -4.29
N ARG A 57 -21.13 3.62 -3.00
CA ARG A 57 -20.78 4.84 -2.26
C ARG A 57 -19.46 5.41 -2.75
N LEU A 58 -18.44 4.56 -2.94
CA LEU A 58 -17.16 4.91 -3.57
C LEU A 58 -17.44 5.67 -4.87
N LEU A 59 -18.14 5.08 -5.84
CA LEU A 59 -18.41 5.70 -7.14
C LEU A 59 -19.19 7.02 -7.04
N ARG A 60 -20.06 7.16 -6.05
CA ARG A 60 -20.80 8.42 -5.81
C ARG A 60 -19.88 9.51 -5.29
N ASP A 61 -19.10 9.22 -4.25
CA ASP A 61 -18.19 10.18 -3.62
C ASP A 61 -17.06 10.57 -4.60
N LEU A 62 -16.66 9.65 -5.46
CA LEU A 62 -15.68 9.86 -6.52
C LEU A 62 -16.16 10.80 -7.62
N SER A 63 -17.43 10.74 -8.01
CA SER A 63 -17.97 11.62 -9.07
C SER A 63 -17.78 13.11 -8.74
N ALA A 64 -17.72 13.47 -7.46
CA ALA A 64 -17.48 14.83 -6.99
C ALA A 64 -15.98 15.24 -7.02
N VAL A 65 -15.06 14.28 -7.00
CA VAL A 65 -13.62 14.52 -6.85
C VAL A 65 -12.85 14.31 -8.16
N THR A 66 -13.20 13.30 -8.96
CA THR A 66 -12.47 12.92 -10.18
C THR A 66 -13.18 13.32 -11.47
N GLY A 67 -14.43 13.79 -11.41
CA GLY A 67 -15.24 14.15 -12.58
C GLY A 67 -15.75 12.96 -13.40
N VAL A 68 -15.47 11.72 -12.98
CA VAL A 68 -15.95 10.49 -13.62
C VAL A 68 -17.44 10.30 -13.32
N THR A 69 -18.30 10.50 -14.31
CA THR A 69 -19.76 10.48 -14.17
C THR A 69 -20.38 9.10 -14.47
N ARG A 70 -19.83 8.04 -13.89
CA ARG A 70 -20.39 6.68 -14.07
C ARG A 70 -21.44 6.34 -13.02
N ARG A 71 -22.58 5.81 -13.47
CA ARG A 71 -23.68 5.34 -12.62
C ARG A 71 -24.07 3.90 -12.96
N PRO A 72 -23.19 2.92 -12.72
CA PRO A 72 -23.54 1.53 -12.95
C PRO A 72 -24.67 1.10 -12.00
N SER A 73 -25.58 0.27 -12.51
CA SER A 73 -26.64 -0.31 -11.69
C SER A 73 -26.08 -1.23 -10.61
N THR A 74 -26.80 -1.37 -9.49
CA THR A 74 -26.45 -2.30 -8.40
C THR A 74 -26.25 -3.73 -8.90
N THR A 75 -27.05 -4.16 -9.88
CA THR A 75 -26.93 -5.49 -10.51
C THR A 75 -25.62 -5.66 -11.26
N THR A 76 -25.11 -4.61 -11.92
CA THR A 76 -23.83 -4.64 -12.63
C THR A 76 -22.66 -4.71 -11.65
N ILE A 77 -22.75 -3.96 -10.54
CA ILE A 77 -21.75 -4.01 -9.45
C ILE A 77 -21.73 -5.41 -8.81
N GLN A 78 -22.90 -5.99 -8.53
CA GLN A 78 -22.99 -7.36 -7.98
C GLN A 78 -22.40 -8.41 -8.92
N LYS A 79 -22.64 -8.30 -10.23
CA LYS A 79 -22.04 -9.20 -11.23
C LYS A 79 -20.51 -9.09 -11.26
N ALA A 80 -19.96 -7.88 -11.16
CA ALA A 80 -18.51 -7.67 -11.09
C ALA A 80 -17.91 -8.27 -9.82
N ILE A 81 -18.56 -8.06 -8.67
CA ILE A 81 -18.15 -8.68 -7.40
C ILE A 81 -18.20 -10.22 -7.49
N ALA A 82 -19.26 -10.79 -8.07
CA ALA A 82 -19.38 -12.24 -8.24
C ALA A 82 -18.28 -12.81 -9.16
N ARG A 83 -17.90 -12.10 -10.23
CA ARG A 83 -16.76 -12.47 -11.07
C ARG A 83 -15.43 -12.39 -10.31
N ALA A 84 -15.21 -11.32 -9.56
CA ALA A 84 -14.01 -11.17 -8.74
C ALA A 84 -13.91 -12.21 -7.61
N GLN A 85 -15.05 -12.67 -7.08
CA GLN A 85 -15.13 -13.80 -6.15
C GLN A 85 -14.80 -15.13 -6.83
N ALA A 86 -15.30 -15.36 -8.05
CA ALA A 86 -14.98 -16.57 -8.81
C ALA A 86 -13.50 -16.65 -9.21
N LEU A 87 -12.84 -15.51 -9.40
CA LEU A 87 -11.41 -15.38 -9.66
C LEU A 87 -10.56 -15.41 -8.38
N ALA A 88 -11.16 -15.33 -7.20
CA ALA A 88 -10.44 -15.46 -5.95
C ALA A 88 -9.98 -16.93 -5.76
N PRO A 89 -8.68 -17.20 -5.54
CA PRO A 89 -8.28 -18.46 -4.93
C PRO A 89 -9.01 -18.57 -3.59
N ILE A 90 -9.65 -19.70 -3.32
CA ILE A 90 -10.36 -19.99 -2.06
C ILE A 90 -9.38 -19.79 -0.90
N HIS A 91 -9.32 -18.57 -0.38
CA HIS A 91 -8.65 -18.27 0.88
C HIS A 91 -9.66 -18.62 1.95
N VAL A 92 -9.58 -19.85 2.44
CA VAL A 92 -10.24 -20.27 3.67
C VAL A 92 -9.63 -19.43 4.79
N GLY A 93 -10.31 -18.33 5.11
CA GLY A 93 -10.03 -17.54 6.29
C GLY A 93 -10.74 -18.16 7.49
N GLN A 94 -9.93 -18.79 8.35
CA GLN A 94 -10.08 -18.83 9.81
C GLN A 94 -11.11 -19.80 10.41
N THR A 95 -10.63 -20.99 10.76
CA THR A 95 -10.56 -21.44 12.16
C THR A 95 -9.30 -22.28 12.30
N GLY A 96 -8.56 -22.06 13.40
CA GLY A 96 -7.21 -22.59 13.62
C GLY A 96 -7.11 -24.10 13.54
N ASP A 97 -5.98 -24.58 13.02
CA ASP A 97 -4.99 -25.27 13.83
C ASP A 97 -3.72 -25.51 13.01
N ALA A 98 -2.60 -25.45 13.70
CA ALA A 98 -1.28 -25.74 13.16
C ALA A 98 -1.15 -27.25 12.93
N ASN A 99 -1.43 -27.72 11.71
CA ASN A 99 -0.66 -28.75 11.01
C ASN A 99 -1.37 -29.16 9.72
N SER A 100 -0.55 -29.50 8.73
CA SER A 100 -0.84 -30.39 7.59
C SER A 100 -1.27 -29.77 6.26
N ALA A 101 -0.41 -30.12 5.30
CA ALA A 101 -0.70 -30.58 3.95
C ALA A 101 -0.91 -29.52 2.86
N MET A 102 0.01 -29.57 1.89
CA MET A 102 -0.18 -29.09 0.53
C MET A 102 -1.61 -29.35 0.02
N PRO A 103 -2.17 -28.47 -0.82
CA PRO A 103 -3.43 -28.72 -1.48
C PRO A 103 -3.36 -30.05 -2.23
N ASP A 104 -4.21 -30.99 -1.83
CA ASP A 104 -4.22 -32.36 -2.32
C ASP A 104 -4.48 -32.36 -3.83
N THR A 105 -3.42 -32.60 -4.61
CA THR A 105 -3.43 -32.61 -6.08
C THR A 105 -4.49 -33.57 -6.65
N HIS A 106 -4.88 -34.58 -5.87
CA HIS A 106 -5.94 -35.52 -6.21
C HIS A 106 -7.34 -34.92 -6.15
N MET A 107 -7.60 -33.95 -5.26
CA MET A 107 -8.87 -33.23 -5.19
C MET A 107 -9.04 -32.26 -6.35
N VAL A 108 -7.97 -31.53 -6.69
CA VAL A 108 -7.92 -30.66 -7.88
C VAL A 108 -8.11 -31.48 -9.15
N ARG A 109 -7.42 -32.62 -9.27
CA ARG A 109 -7.58 -33.55 -10.40
C ARG A 109 -9.00 -34.11 -10.53
N ARG A 110 -9.63 -34.50 -9.43
CA ARG A 110 -11.01 -35.04 -9.40
C ARG A 110 -12.06 -33.97 -9.74
N SER A 111 -11.79 -32.70 -9.42
CA SER A 111 -12.65 -31.57 -9.81
C SER A 111 -12.52 -31.17 -11.28
N LEU A 112 -11.34 -31.36 -11.88
CA LEU A 112 -11.06 -31.06 -13.29
C LEU A 112 -11.40 -32.22 -14.24
N GLU A 113 -11.55 -33.45 -13.73
CA GLU A 113 -11.87 -34.65 -14.51
C GLU A 113 -13.18 -34.55 -15.33
N PRO A 114 -14.33 -34.07 -14.79
CA PRO A 114 -15.54 -33.91 -15.59
C PRO A 114 -15.41 -32.80 -16.64
N VAL A 115 -14.71 -31.70 -16.32
CA VAL A 115 -14.50 -30.57 -17.24
C VAL A 115 -13.55 -30.95 -18.39
N MET A 116 -12.49 -31.69 -18.09
CA MET A 116 -11.60 -32.22 -19.12
C MET A 116 -12.30 -33.29 -19.97
N ARG A 117 -13.15 -34.14 -19.37
CA ARG A 117 -13.94 -35.12 -20.14
C ARG A 117 -14.90 -34.43 -21.11
N ASP A 118 -15.58 -33.37 -20.68
CA ASP A 118 -16.50 -32.59 -21.52
C ASP A 118 -15.76 -31.79 -22.62
N ALA A 119 -14.54 -31.32 -22.36
CA ALA A 119 -13.74 -30.61 -23.37
C ALA A 119 -13.04 -31.56 -24.37
N ILE A 120 -12.64 -32.75 -23.93
CA ILE A 120 -11.89 -33.74 -24.75
C ILE A 120 -12.85 -34.63 -25.57
N ALA A 121 -14.06 -34.92 -25.07
CA ALA A 121 -15.07 -35.70 -25.78
C ALA A 121 -15.40 -35.16 -27.19
N PRO A 122 -15.67 -33.85 -27.41
CA PRO A 122 -15.95 -33.32 -28.74
C PRO A 122 -14.71 -33.33 -29.65
N LEU A 123 -13.50 -33.22 -29.09
CA LEU A 123 -12.25 -33.33 -29.86
C LEU A 123 -12.01 -34.76 -30.33
N MET A 124 -12.23 -35.75 -29.46
CA MET A 124 -12.16 -37.18 -29.79
C MET A 124 -13.22 -37.56 -30.83
N ALA A 125 -14.45 -37.04 -30.70
CA ALA A 125 -15.52 -37.25 -31.66
C ALA A 125 -15.22 -36.61 -33.03
N GLN A 126 -14.58 -35.43 -33.07
CA GLN A 126 -14.13 -34.83 -34.32
C GLN A 126 -13.00 -35.62 -34.98
N MET A 127 -12.05 -36.16 -34.20
CA MET A 127 -10.99 -37.01 -34.73
C MET A 127 -11.53 -38.33 -35.27
N SER A 128 -12.45 -38.98 -34.56
CA SER A 128 -13.08 -40.22 -35.03
C SER A 128 -13.96 -39.98 -36.26
N ALA A 129 -14.70 -38.87 -36.32
CA ALA A 129 -15.47 -38.49 -37.50
C ALA A 129 -14.57 -38.17 -38.71
N ARG A 130 -13.41 -37.55 -38.49
CA ARG A 130 -12.40 -37.33 -39.55
C ARG A 130 -11.80 -38.64 -40.05
N LEU A 131 -11.49 -39.58 -39.16
CA LEU A 131 -10.99 -40.90 -39.55
C LEU A 131 -12.05 -41.72 -40.29
N ALA A 132 -13.31 -41.67 -39.85
CA ALA A 132 -14.43 -42.35 -40.52
C ALA A 132 -14.68 -41.78 -41.92
N THR A 133 -14.72 -40.45 -42.06
CA THR A 133 -14.87 -39.79 -43.38
C THR A 133 -13.65 -40.00 -44.29
N GLN A 134 -12.46 -40.19 -43.73
CA GLN A 134 -11.25 -40.52 -44.50
C GLN A 134 -11.25 -41.98 -44.97
N MET A 135 -11.77 -42.92 -44.18
CA MET A 135 -11.99 -44.32 -44.58
C MET A 135 -13.12 -44.45 -45.60
N GLU A 136 -14.24 -43.75 -45.42
CA GLU A 136 -15.37 -43.77 -46.35
C GLU A 136 -14.96 -43.21 -47.72
N ARG A 137 -14.13 -42.15 -47.75
CA ARG A 137 -13.52 -41.64 -49.00
C ARG A 137 -12.55 -42.62 -49.66
N LEU A 138 -11.90 -43.50 -48.90
CA LEU A 138 -11.02 -44.54 -49.44
C LEU A 138 -11.83 -45.71 -50.04
N ASP A 139 -13.00 -46.03 -49.47
CA ASP A 139 -13.91 -47.05 -50.01
C ASP A 139 -14.69 -46.55 -51.24
N THR A 140 -15.18 -45.30 -51.26
CA THR A 140 -15.87 -44.75 -52.45
C THR A 140 -14.93 -44.54 -53.64
N VAL A 141 -13.63 -44.32 -53.39
CA VAL A 141 -12.62 -44.23 -54.46
C VAL A 141 -12.21 -45.62 -54.98
N ARG A 142 -12.52 -46.69 -54.25
CA ARG A 142 -12.21 -48.07 -54.64
C ARG A 142 -13.26 -48.69 -55.55
N GLU A 143 -14.50 -48.20 -55.53
CA GLU A 143 -15.59 -48.70 -56.39
C GLU A 143 -15.72 -47.96 -57.74
N ASP A 144 -15.22 -46.73 -57.88
CA ASP A 144 -15.40 -45.92 -59.11
C ASP A 144 -14.18 -45.82 -60.05
N THR A 145 -13.05 -46.49 -59.76
CA THR A 145 -11.83 -46.39 -60.59
C THR A 145 -11.62 -47.63 -61.46
N ALA A 146 -12.55 -47.87 -62.38
CA ALA A 146 -12.31 -48.68 -63.57
C ALA A 146 -11.64 -47.81 -64.66
N SER A 147 -10.38 -47.44 -64.46
CA SER A 147 -9.48 -46.99 -65.53
C SER A 147 -8.02 -47.36 -65.21
N PRO A 148 -7.33 -48.13 -66.08
CA PRO A 148 -6.11 -48.81 -65.67
C PRO A 148 -4.84 -48.00 -65.96
N ARG A 149 -3.96 -47.97 -64.94
CA ARG A 149 -2.48 -47.83 -64.98
C ARG A 149 -1.81 -46.50 -64.64
N THR A 150 -2.50 -45.35 -64.54
CA THR A 150 -1.87 -44.07 -64.15
C THR A 150 -2.20 -43.58 -62.73
N GLU A 151 -3.27 -44.07 -62.09
CA GLU A 151 -3.72 -43.61 -60.78
C GLU A 151 -2.89 -44.03 -59.55
N PRO A 152 -2.35 -45.26 -59.43
CA PRO A 152 -1.66 -45.66 -58.20
C PRO A 152 -0.32 -44.92 -58.02
N GLY A 153 0.35 -44.60 -59.13
CA GLY A 153 1.59 -43.80 -59.11
C GLY A 153 1.34 -42.35 -58.71
N LEU A 154 0.27 -41.73 -59.20
CA LEU A 154 -0.11 -40.37 -58.83
C LEU A 154 -0.52 -40.27 -57.35
N ARG A 155 -1.27 -41.25 -56.82
CA ARG A 155 -1.64 -41.29 -55.40
C ARG A 155 -0.42 -41.48 -54.49
N LEU A 156 0.53 -42.32 -54.88
CA LEU A 156 1.79 -42.49 -54.17
C LEU A 156 2.60 -41.18 -54.15
N GLN A 157 2.76 -40.53 -55.31
CA GLN A 157 3.47 -39.25 -55.41
C GLN A 157 2.82 -38.14 -54.56
N LEU A 158 1.49 -38.07 -54.52
CA LEU A 158 0.77 -37.13 -53.66
C LEU A 158 0.96 -37.46 -52.17
N ALA A 159 0.96 -38.75 -51.80
CA ALA A 159 1.22 -39.17 -50.44
C ALA A 159 2.67 -38.82 -50.01
N GLU A 160 3.65 -39.08 -50.87
CA GLU A 160 5.06 -38.73 -50.66
C GLU A 160 5.26 -37.21 -50.53
N ALA A 161 4.62 -36.41 -51.38
CA ALA A 161 4.66 -34.95 -51.28
C ALA A 161 4.02 -34.45 -49.98
N SER A 162 2.89 -35.03 -49.56
CA SER A 162 2.24 -34.66 -48.29
C SER A 162 3.07 -35.06 -47.07
N LEU A 163 3.77 -36.20 -47.14
CA LEU A 163 4.68 -36.65 -46.10
C LEU A 163 5.91 -35.73 -46.01
N ALA A 164 6.48 -35.35 -47.15
CA ALA A 164 7.60 -34.42 -47.22
C ALA A 164 7.21 -33.03 -46.66
N ASP A 165 6.03 -32.52 -47.00
CA ASP A 165 5.53 -31.26 -46.43
C ASP A 165 5.27 -31.39 -44.92
N ALA A 166 4.68 -32.50 -44.47
CA ALA A 166 4.51 -32.78 -43.05
C ALA A 166 5.84 -32.81 -42.29
N HIS A 167 6.88 -33.47 -42.84
CA HIS A 167 8.22 -33.46 -42.26
C HIS A 167 8.84 -32.06 -42.24
N ALA A 168 8.69 -31.27 -43.31
CA ALA A 168 9.16 -29.89 -43.34
C ALA A 168 8.43 -29.01 -42.31
N ARG A 169 7.14 -29.27 -42.05
CA ARG A 169 6.37 -28.58 -41.01
C ARG A 169 6.81 -29.01 -39.61
N VAL A 170 7.06 -30.30 -39.37
CA VAL A 170 7.59 -30.80 -38.10
C VAL A 170 8.96 -30.17 -37.82
N GLY A 171 9.87 -30.15 -38.79
CA GLY A 171 11.18 -29.52 -38.63
C GLY A 171 11.09 -28.02 -38.30
N ARG A 172 10.14 -27.28 -38.90
CA ARG A 172 9.86 -25.88 -38.54
C ARG A 172 9.37 -25.75 -37.10
N LEU A 173 8.42 -26.58 -36.68
CA LEU A 173 7.88 -26.57 -35.31
C LEU A 173 8.93 -26.97 -34.26
N GLU A 174 9.87 -27.85 -34.59
CA GLU A 174 10.99 -28.22 -33.72
C GLU A 174 11.96 -27.05 -33.55
N GLN A 175 12.27 -26.34 -34.64
CA GLN A 175 13.10 -25.13 -34.60
C GLN A 175 12.45 -24.02 -33.77
N ASP A 176 11.15 -23.81 -33.94
CA ASP A 176 10.40 -22.81 -33.17
C ASP A 176 10.33 -23.21 -31.69
N ASN A 177 10.09 -24.48 -31.36
CA ASN A 177 10.18 -24.96 -29.98
C ASN A 177 11.56 -24.75 -29.37
N ALA A 178 12.63 -25.01 -30.13
CA ALA A 178 14.01 -24.79 -29.66
C ALA A 178 14.33 -23.29 -29.47
N ARG A 179 13.70 -22.40 -30.24
CA ARG A 179 13.80 -20.94 -30.02
C ARG A 179 13.02 -20.53 -28.77
N LEU A 180 11.75 -20.91 -28.66
CA LEU A 180 10.90 -20.58 -27.52
C LEU A 180 11.47 -21.07 -26.19
N ARG A 181 12.09 -22.27 -26.14
CA ARG A 181 12.76 -22.77 -24.94
C ARG A 181 13.96 -21.92 -24.53
N ARG A 182 14.74 -21.43 -25.51
CA ARG A 182 15.87 -20.53 -25.22
C ARG A 182 15.39 -19.18 -24.74
N ASP A 183 14.36 -18.63 -25.38
CA ASP A 183 13.78 -17.33 -25.00
C ASP A 183 13.15 -17.39 -23.61
N LEU A 184 12.44 -18.48 -23.28
CA LEU A 184 11.90 -18.73 -21.95
C LEU A 184 13.01 -18.83 -20.90
N GLY A 185 14.07 -19.60 -21.15
CA GLY A 185 15.21 -19.67 -20.23
C GLY A 185 15.89 -18.31 -20.02
N GLN A 186 16.01 -17.49 -21.05
CA GLN A 186 16.52 -16.11 -20.91
C GLN A 186 15.58 -15.21 -20.10
N ALA A 187 14.27 -15.34 -20.29
CA ALA A 187 13.28 -14.59 -19.55
C ALA A 187 13.29 -14.98 -18.06
N GLU A 188 13.37 -16.27 -17.74
CA GLU A 188 13.47 -16.78 -16.36
C GLU A 188 14.75 -16.29 -15.67
N MET A 189 15.89 -16.30 -16.37
CA MET A 189 17.15 -15.75 -15.83
C MET A 189 17.04 -14.24 -15.56
N ARG A 190 16.38 -13.48 -16.43
CA ARG A 190 16.14 -12.04 -16.18
C ARG A 190 15.19 -11.81 -15.01
N ALA A 191 14.17 -12.65 -14.88
CA ALA A 191 13.22 -12.59 -13.78
C ALA A 191 13.91 -12.88 -12.44
N SER A 192 14.72 -13.94 -12.35
CA SER A 192 15.43 -14.28 -11.10
C SER A 192 16.44 -13.19 -10.68
N ILE A 193 17.12 -12.57 -11.65
CA ILE A 193 18.00 -11.41 -11.39
C ILE A 193 17.19 -10.22 -10.87
N ALA A 194 16.04 -9.94 -11.48
CA ALA A 194 15.16 -8.85 -11.05
C ALA A 194 14.59 -9.09 -9.65
N GLU A 195 14.15 -10.32 -9.35
CA GLU A 195 13.66 -10.72 -8.03
C GLU A 195 14.74 -10.53 -6.96
N THR A 196 15.97 -10.99 -7.23
CA THR A 196 17.10 -10.81 -6.32
C THR A 196 17.38 -9.34 -6.06
N ARG A 197 17.33 -8.50 -7.11
CA ARG A 197 17.52 -7.05 -6.99
C ARG A 197 16.40 -6.38 -6.19
N ILE A 198 15.15 -6.78 -6.43
CA ILE A 198 13.98 -6.26 -5.68
C ILE A 198 14.11 -6.64 -4.21
N ALA A 199 14.49 -7.88 -3.89
CA ALA A 199 14.72 -8.32 -2.53
C ALA A 199 15.79 -7.46 -1.82
N GLY A 200 16.93 -7.21 -2.48
CA GLY A 200 17.98 -6.33 -1.94
C GLY A 200 17.50 -4.90 -1.69
N LEU A 201 16.73 -4.32 -2.62
CA LEU A 201 16.16 -2.98 -2.45
C LEU A 201 15.15 -2.91 -1.30
N LEU A 202 14.37 -3.98 -1.08
CA LEU A 202 13.43 -4.05 0.06
C LEU A 202 14.18 -4.14 1.39
N ASP A 203 15.26 -4.91 1.45
CA ASP A 203 16.10 -5.00 2.66
C ASP A 203 16.77 -3.65 2.97
N GLU A 204 17.36 -2.98 1.95
CA GLU A 204 17.93 -1.64 2.09
C GLU A 204 16.89 -0.62 2.56
N LEU A 205 15.68 -0.66 2.01
CA LEU A 205 14.59 0.24 2.40
C LEU A 205 14.14 -0.04 3.85
N HIS A 206 14.03 -1.30 4.24
CA HIS A 206 13.70 -1.65 5.63
C HIS A 206 14.79 -1.16 6.60
N GLN A 207 16.06 -1.33 6.24
CA GLN A 207 17.18 -0.83 7.03
C GLN A 207 17.20 0.70 7.11
N ALA A 208 16.89 1.40 6.02
CA ALA A 208 16.76 2.86 6.02
C ALA A 208 15.62 3.35 6.93
N ILE A 209 14.45 2.69 6.89
CA ILE A 209 13.31 3.02 7.75
C ILE A 209 13.63 2.81 9.22
N THR A 210 14.26 1.68 9.57
CA THR A 210 14.64 1.38 10.96
C THR A 210 15.70 2.35 11.49
N ASN A 211 16.69 2.72 10.67
CA ASN A 211 17.67 3.74 10.99
C ASN A 211 17.02 5.12 11.17
N ALA A 212 16.11 5.51 10.29
CA ALA A 212 15.36 6.77 10.41
C ALA A 212 14.48 6.80 11.68
N GLY A 213 13.82 5.68 12.00
CA GLY A 213 13.00 5.54 13.20
C GLY A 213 13.80 5.66 14.49
N SER A 214 14.95 4.99 14.57
CA SER A 214 15.85 5.11 15.74
C SER A 214 16.44 6.51 15.87
N GLY A 215 16.82 7.15 14.75
CA GLY A 215 17.26 8.54 14.72
C GLY A 215 16.19 9.52 15.22
N SER A 216 14.94 9.36 14.77
CA SER A 216 13.80 10.16 15.24
C SER A 216 13.56 10.01 16.75
N ALA A 217 13.65 8.78 17.28
CA ALA A 217 13.48 8.53 18.70
C ALA A 217 14.60 9.18 19.54
N ALA A 218 15.85 9.14 19.06
CA ALA A 218 16.96 9.82 19.70
C ALA A 218 16.77 11.35 19.73
N LEU A 219 16.34 11.95 18.62
CA LEU A 219 16.04 13.38 18.54
C LEU A 219 14.89 13.79 19.47
N ALA A 220 13.82 13.00 19.55
CA ALA A 220 12.73 13.24 20.48
C ALA A 220 13.20 13.25 21.95
N LYS A 221 14.06 12.29 22.32
CA LYS A 221 14.65 12.24 23.67
C LYS A 221 15.50 13.47 23.98
N VAL A 222 16.30 13.94 23.01
CA VAL A 222 17.11 15.16 23.17
C VAL A 222 16.21 16.40 23.29
N ALA A 223 15.13 16.48 22.52
CA ALA A 223 14.16 17.58 22.62
C ALA A 223 13.49 17.61 24.00
N ASP A 224 13.09 16.46 24.55
CA ASP A 224 12.53 16.38 25.90
C ASP A 224 13.54 16.80 26.98
N GLN A 225 14.81 16.41 26.82
CA GLN A 225 15.89 16.83 27.72
C GLN A 225 16.11 18.34 27.66
N LEU A 226 16.14 18.94 26.47
CA LEU A 226 16.27 20.39 26.28
C LEU A 226 15.07 21.14 26.86
N GLN A 227 13.86 20.62 26.70
CA GLN A 227 12.67 21.21 27.32
C GLN A 227 12.76 21.15 28.86
N GLY A 228 13.29 20.06 29.41
CA GLY A 228 13.56 19.92 30.84
C GLY A 228 14.57 20.95 31.35
N THR A 229 15.69 21.12 30.64
CA THR A 229 16.70 22.11 31.03
C THR A 229 16.20 23.55 30.89
N GLU A 230 15.39 23.85 29.87
CA GLU A 230 14.77 25.16 29.70
C GLU A 230 13.85 25.50 30.89
N ARG A 231 13.00 24.55 31.31
CA ARG A 231 12.12 24.73 32.48
C ARG A 231 12.93 24.95 33.75
N PHE A 232 14.02 24.19 33.95
CA PHE A 232 14.91 24.36 35.08
C PHE A 232 15.57 25.75 35.10
N LEU A 233 16.11 26.20 33.97
CA LEU A 233 16.75 27.51 33.85
C LEU A 233 15.75 28.65 34.06
N LYS A 234 14.51 28.51 33.58
CA LYS A 234 13.43 29.47 33.86
C LYS A 234 13.13 29.56 35.36
N ALA A 235 12.93 28.42 36.02
CA ALA A 235 12.70 28.38 37.46
C ALA A 235 13.87 28.97 38.26
N GLN A 236 15.11 28.69 37.84
CA GLN A 236 16.30 29.28 38.45
C GLN A 236 16.36 30.81 38.25
N ASN A 237 16.04 31.29 37.05
CA ASN A 237 16.00 32.73 36.77
C ASN A 237 14.95 33.44 37.63
N ASP A 238 13.75 32.87 37.73
CA ASP A 238 12.66 33.40 38.54
C ASP A 238 13.04 33.43 40.03
N ALA A 239 13.68 32.37 40.53
CA ALA A 239 14.18 32.33 41.91
C ALA A 239 15.22 33.43 42.18
N VAL A 240 16.19 33.62 41.27
CA VAL A 240 17.19 34.70 41.39
C VAL A 240 16.54 36.08 41.35
N ARG A 241 15.54 36.29 40.48
CA ARG A 241 14.80 37.57 40.43
C ARG A 241 14.04 37.84 41.74
N LEU A 242 13.37 36.84 42.29
CA LEU A 242 12.66 36.96 43.55
C LEU A 242 13.63 37.26 44.70
N GLN A 243 14.78 36.56 44.76
CA GLN A 243 15.81 36.83 45.75
C GLN A 243 16.37 38.26 45.62
N ALA A 244 16.72 38.70 44.41
CA ALA A 244 17.21 40.06 44.20
C ALA A 244 16.17 41.12 44.60
N SER A 245 14.88 40.85 44.35
CA SER A 245 13.80 41.75 44.76
C SER A 245 13.64 41.83 46.28
N SER A 246 13.73 40.70 46.99
CA SER A 246 13.60 40.66 48.44
C SER A 246 14.81 41.30 49.14
N GLU A 247 16.03 41.08 48.62
CA GLU A 247 17.24 41.75 49.08
C GLU A 247 17.17 43.27 48.85
N ALA A 248 16.70 43.71 47.67
CA ALA A 248 16.51 45.13 47.39
C ALA A 248 15.47 45.78 48.32
N GLU A 249 14.37 45.09 48.63
CA GLU A 249 13.40 45.55 49.62
C GLU A 249 13.97 45.62 51.03
N ALA A 250 14.74 44.61 51.45
CA ALA A 250 15.41 44.60 52.75
C ALA A 250 16.38 45.79 52.89
N LEU A 251 17.18 46.05 51.85
CA LEU A 251 18.09 47.20 51.81
C LEU A 251 17.33 48.54 51.83
N ARG A 252 16.21 48.65 51.10
CA ARG A 252 15.35 49.85 51.16
C ARG A 252 14.83 50.10 52.57
N ARG A 253 14.34 49.05 53.26
CA ARG A 253 13.87 49.17 54.65
C ARG A 253 14.99 49.61 55.59
N GLN A 254 16.20 49.06 55.44
CA GLN A 254 17.36 49.47 56.23
C GLN A 254 17.73 50.94 55.97
N VAL A 255 17.74 51.38 54.70
CA VAL A 255 18.02 52.79 54.35
C VAL A 255 16.99 53.72 54.98
N THR A 256 15.70 53.37 54.94
CA THR A 256 14.64 54.16 55.59
C THR A 256 14.85 54.23 57.11
N GLN A 257 15.12 53.10 57.77
CA GLN A 257 15.38 53.04 59.21
C GLN A 257 16.61 53.88 59.62
N LEU A 258 17.69 53.81 58.83
CA LEU A 258 18.89 54.60 59.07
C LEU A 258 18.62 56.10 58.89
N ARG A 259 17.81 56.49 57.91
CA ARG A 259 17.38 57.89 57.71
C ARG A 259 16.57 58.39 58.91
N GLU A 260 15.56 57.62 59.33
CA GLU A 260 14.75 57.96 60.52
C GLU A 260 15.61 58.09 61.78
N ARG A 261 16.61 57.20 61.95
CA ARG A 261 17.55 57.29 63.07
C ARG A 261 18.44 58.53 62.99
N ILE A 262 18.92 58.89 61.80
CA ILE A 262 19.69 60.13 61.58
C ILE A 262 18.82 61.34 61.93
N ASP A 263 17.59 61.40 61.43
CA ASP A 263 16.66 62.52 61.70
C ASP A 263 16.37 62.65 63.20
N HIS A 264 16.17 61.52 63.90
CA HIS A 264 16.01 61.51 65.34
C HIS A 264 17.25 62.04 66.09
N LEU A 265 18.45 61.58 65.71
CA LEU A 265 19.70 62.06 66.30
C LEU A 265 19.96 63.55 66.03
N LEU A 266 19.57 64.06 64.86
CA LEU A 266 19.65 65.48 64.54
C LEU A 266 18.72 66.30 65.45
N LEU A 267 17.48 65.85 65.63
CA LEU A 267 16.53 66.48 66.57
C LEU A 267 17.04 66.47 68.01
N GLU A 268 17.59 65.35 68.49
CA GLU A 268 18.23 65.28 69.82
C GLU A 268 19.40 66.25 69.93
N ASN A 269 20.29 66.33 68.93
CA ASN A 269 21.43 67.24 68.93
C ASN A 269 20.98 68.71 68.99
N ASP A 270 19.95 69.08 68.23
CA ASP A 270 19.37 70.42 68.26
C ASP A 270 18.75 70.75 69.61
N GLN A 271 18.07 69.79 70.25
CA GLN A 271 17.57 69.96 71.62
C GLN A 271 18.72 70.17 72.62
N TYR A 272 19.78 69.36 72.55
CA TYR A 272 20.97 69.55 73.39
C TYR A 272 21.61 70.92 73.17
N ARG A 273 21.75 71.37 71.92
CA ARG A 273 22.26 72.71 71.60
C ARG A 273 21.41 73.82 72.20
N ARG A 274 20.08 73.70 72.11
CA ARG A 274 19.14 74.66 72.73
C ARG A 274 19.25 74.67 74.25
N MET A 275 19.34 73.50 74.90
CA MET A 275 19.54 73.41 76.35
C MET A 275 20.88 74.01 76.81
N LEU A 276 21.95 73.80 76.05
CA LEU A 276 23.25 74.39 76.36
C LEU A 276 23.23 75.92 76.19
N ALA A 277 22.54 76.43 75.17
CA ALA A 277 22.35 77.86 74.97
C ALA A 277 21.57 78.50 76.14
N THR A 278 20.43 77.91 76.53
CA THR A 278 19.65 78.44 77.67
C THR A 278 20.42 78.39 78.99
N GLN A 279 21.22 77.34 79.23
CA GLN A 279 22.11 77.27 80.40
C GLN A 279 23.20 78.34 80.37
N ARG A 280 23.76 78.65 79.20
CA ARG A 280 24.76 79.71 79.03
C ARG A 280 24.15 81.08 79.32
N ASP A 281 22.97 81.36 78.78
CA ASP A 281 22.26 82.62 79.01
C ASP A 281 21.90 82.80 80.49
N ALA A 282 21.39 81.74 81.14
CA ALA A 282 21.09 81.74 82.58
C ALA A 282 22.33 81.93 83.47
N ARG A 283 23.52 81.50 83.02
CA ARG A 283 24.79 81.76 83.72
C ARG A 283 25.33 83.17 83.48
N SER A 284 25.01 83.82 82.37
CA SER A 284 25.42 85.19 82.08
C SER A 284 24.61 86.28 82.80
N GLN A 285 23.45 85.91 83.37
CA GLN A 285 22.54 86.81 84.10
C GLN A 285 22.72 86.73 85.63
N ARG A 286 23.63 85.90 86.13
CA ARG A 286 24.05 85.83 87.53
C ARG A 286 25.38 86.53 87.71
#